data_AF-A0A954FJZ7-F1
#
_entry.id   AF-A0A954FJZ7-F1
#
_cell.length_a   1.000
_cell.length_b   1.000
_cell.length_c   1.000
_cell.angle_alpha   90.00
_cell.angle_beta   90.00
_cell.angle_gamma   90.00
#
_symmetry.space_group_name_H-M   'P 1'
#
loop_
_entity.id
_entity.type
_entity.pdbx_description
1 polymer ?
#
loop_
_entity_poly.entity_id
_entity_poly.type
_entity_poly.pdbx_seq_one_letter_code
_entity_poly.pdbx_strand_id
1 'polypeptide(L)'
;MPLFPCILATTLAAVTLSLPSARPAQAVITTTTKQPNIVLIFVDDMGYGNLSCFGNPDIETPNIDRLARQGMRFTQFYTNSPICSPSRVAVTTGQYPGRHQIHSFLTCMDFFPTFCSLAGIPLNGINPDGIDMSTAFMGTPMAERPQPIVWEYGRQDVRFLRPNGEKAAQLRSPNLAIRDGRWKLLVNEDGTELQLYDFSQAPTEQTNVRTNYPEVVARLSKHLTDWYSELPSFKASR
;
A
#
# COMPACT_ATOMS: atom_id res chain seq x y z
N MET A 1 -26.43 -61.11 -58.39
CA MET A 1 -26.96 -60.22 -59.46
C MET A 1 -27.70 -59.08 -58.78
N PRO A 2 -27.59 -57.80 -59.19
CA PRO A 2 -26.59 -57.07 -60.01
C PRO A 2 -25.81 -56.04 -59.13
N LEU A 3 -24.56 -55.60 -59.37
CA LEU A 3 -23.83 -54.99 -60.50
C LEU A 3 -23.83 -53.44 -60.53
N PHE A 4 -22.61 -52.89 -60.32
CA PHE A 4 -22.01 -51.62 -60.82
C PHE A 4 -22.47 -50.23 -60.31
N PRO A 5 -21.65 -49.15 -60.43
CA PRO A 5 -20.19 -49.08 -60.70
C PRO A 5 -19.38 -48.10 -59.82
N CYS A 6 -18.07 -48.40 -59.72
CA CYS A 6 -16.99 -47.47 -59.41
C CYS A 6 -16.96 -46.27 -60.38
N ILE A 7 -16.81 -45.05 -59.85
CA ILE A 7 -16.31 -43.90 -60.60
C ILE A 7 -14.96 -43.53 -60.01
N LEU A 8 -13.89 -43.82 -60.76
CA LEU A 8 -12.55 -43.29 -60.54
C LEU A 8 -12.59 -41.79 -60.86
N ALA A 9 -12.44 -40.93 -59.84
CA ALA A 9 -12.15 -39.52 -60.03
C ALA A 9 -10.63 -39.32 -60.02
N THR A 10 -10.03 -39.24 -61.21
CA THR A 10 -8.64 -38.84 -61.41
C THR A 10 -8.52 -37.33 -61.17
N THR A 11 -8.11 -36.92 -59.97
CA THR A 11 -7.71 -35.52 -59.72
C THR A 11 -6.24 -35.35 -60.08
N LEU A 12 -6.00 -34.63 -61.18
CA LEU A 12 -4.69 -34.19 -61.65
C LEU A 12 -4.14 -33.15 -60.66
N ALA A 13 -3.16 -33.51 -59.83
CA ALA A 13 -2.47 -32.56 -58.96
C ALA A 13 -1.48 -31.74 -59.81
N ALA A 14 -1.84 -30.51 -60.14
CA ALA A 14 -0.91 -29.55 -60.72
C ALA A 14 0.10 -29.10 -59.64
N VAL A 15 1.31 -29.65 -59.68
CA VAL A 15 2.43 -29.18 -58.85
C VAL A 15 2.94 -27.88 -59.45
N THR A 16 2.52 -26.74 -58.91
CA THR A 16 3.14 -25.45 -59.19
C THR A 16 4.41 -25.34 -58.35
N LEU A 17 5.59 -25.45 -58.98
CA LEU A 17 6.85 -25.07 -58.35
C LEU A 17 6.85 -23.55 -58.12
N SER A 18 6.56 -23.13 -56.89
CA SER A 18 6.82 -21.77 -56.43
C SER A 18 8.31 -21.61 -56.14
N LEU A 19 8.99 -20.83 -56.97
CA LEU A 19 10.37 -20.39 -56.70
C LEU A 19 10.38 -19.59 -55.38
N PRO A 20 11.29 -19.88 -54.44
CA PRO A 20 11.41 -19.11 -53.22
C PRO A 20 11.91 -17.69 -53.56
N SER A 21 11.03 -16.70 -53.39
CA SER A 21 11.41 -15.29 -53.44
C SER A 21 12.37 -15.01 -52.28
N ALA A 22 13.63 -14.68 -52.59
CA ALA A 22 14.61 -14.26 -51.62
C ALA A 22 14.13 -12.95 -50.98
N ARG A 23 13.57 -13.04 -49.77
CA ARG A 23 13.25 -11.86 -48.96
C ARG A 23 14.55 -11.12 -48.66
N PRO A 24 14.66 -9.81 -48.96
CA PRO A 24 15.83 -9.05 -48.56
C PRO A 24 15.92 -9.11 -47.03
N ALA A 25 17.11 -9.47 -46.54
CA ALA A 25 17.39 -9.51 -45.11
C ALA A 25 17.14 -8.12 -44.52
N GLN A 26 16.07 -7.98 -43.74
CA GLN A 26 15.82 -6.78 -42.96
C GLN A 26 16.94 -6.66 -41.92
N ALA A 27 17.75 -5.61 -42.04
CA ALA A 27 18.75 -5.27 -41.04
C ALA A 27 18.04 -5.03 -39.71
N VAL A 28 18.22 -5.96 -38.77
CA VAL A 28 17.76 -5.80 -37.39
C VAL A 28 18.64 -4.74 -36.73
N ILE A 29 18.18 -3.50 -36.72
CA ILE A 29 18.81 -2.44 -35.94
C ILE A 29 18.60 -2.79 -34.47
N THR A 30 19.63 -3.36 -33.85
CA THR A 30 19.64 -3.62 -32.40
C THR A 30 20.03 -2.31 -31.72
N THR A 31 19.06 -1.43 -31.50
CA THR A 31 19.25 -0.34 -30.53
C THR A 31 19.33 -0.97 -29.15
N THR A 32 20.53 -1.02 -28.58
CA THR A 32 20.70 -1.32 -27.15
C THR A 32 20.11 -0.14 -26.37
N THR A 33 18.80 -0.19 -26.14
CA THR A 33 18.10 0.76 -25.27
C THR A 33 18.62 0.51 -23.86
N LYS A 34 19.59 1.34 -23.45
CA LYS A 34 20.10 1.33 -22.08
C LYS A 34 18.88 1.51 -21.16
N GLN A 35 18.63 0.52 -20.31
CA GLN A 35 17.48 0.56 -19.41
C GLN A 35 17.58 1.83 -18.55
N PRO A 36 16.47 2.59 -18.41
CA PRO A 36 16.47 3.79 -17.58
C PRO A 36 16.64 3.39 -16.10
N ASN A 37 17.37 4.22 -15.35
CA ASN A 37 17.40 4.12 -13.89
C ASN A 37 16.28 5.01 -13.35
N ILE A 38 15.21 4.39 -12.86
CA ILE A 38 14.04 5.10 -12.37
C ILE A 38 14.09 5.11 -10.83
N VAL A 39 14.02 6.31 -10.25
CA VAL A 39 13.82 6.49 -8.80
C VAL A 39 12.39 6.95 -8.58
N LEU A 40 11.58 6.11 -7.92
CA LEU A 40 10.21 6.44 -7.55
C LEU A 40 10.16 6.88 -6.09
N ILE A 41 9.71 8.11 -5.85
CA ILE A 41 9.45 8.64 -4.51
C ILE A 41 7.94 8.60 -4.29
N PHE A 42 7.47 7.64 -3.50
CA PHE A 42 6.07 7.46 -3.17
C PHE A 42 5.84 7.78 -1.69
N VAL A 43 4.99 8.78 -1.43
CA VAL A 43 4.80 9.38 -0.10
C VAL A 43 3.40 9.07 0.40
N ASP A 44 3.30 8.49 1.59
CA ASP A 44 2.04 8.24 2.28
C ASP A 44 1.63 9.46 3.13
N ASP A 45 0.34 9.55 3.46
CA ASP A 45 -0.26 10.57 4.34
C ASP A 45 -0.05 12.04 3.88
N MET A 46 0.36 12.23 2.63
CA MET A 46 0.50 13.55 2.01
C MET A 46 -0.74 13.88 1.18
N GLY A 47 -1.55 14.80 1.69
CA GLY A 47 -2.66 15.40 0.96
C GLY A 47 -2.21 16.41 -0.09
N TYR A 48 -3.09 16.65 -1.08
CA TYR A 48 -2.85 17.59 -2.17
C TYR A 48 -2.41 18.99 -1.68
N GLY A 49 -3.03 19.46 -0.60
CA GLY A 49 -2.74 20.77 -0.03
C GLY A 49 -1.55 20.83 0.92
N ASN A 50 -0.70 19.80 1.04
CA ASN A 50 0.43 19.82 1.97
C ASN A 50 1.72 20.42 1.42
N LEU A 51 1.88 20.51 0.10
CA LEU A 51 3.11 21.05 -0.51
C LEU A 51 2.92 22.50 -0.96
N SER A 52 3.94 23.34 -0.77
CA SER A 52 3.95 24.72 -1.28
C SER A 52 3.74 24.80 -2.78
N CYS A 53 4.32 23.87 -3.57
CA CYS A 53 4.06 23.80 -5.01
C CYS A 53 2.61 23.47 -5.39
N PHE A 54 1.74 23.10 -4.46
CA PHE A 54 0.29 22.96 -4.69
C PHE A 54 -0.54 24.06 -4.01
N GLY A 55 0.11 25.12 -3.50
CA GLY A 55 -0.54 26.31 -2.97
C GLY A 55 -0.68 26.34 -1.44
N ASN A 56 0.02 25.48 -0.70
CA ASN A 56 0.08 25.59 0.75
C ASN A 56 0.84 26.87 1.16
N PRO A 57 0.23 27.79 1.93
CA PRO A 57 0.88 29.03 2.34
C PRO A 57 1.75 28.90 3.61
N ASP A 58 1.62 27.80 4.34
CA ASP A 58 2.18 27.61 5.68
C ASP A 58 3.43 26.70 5.70
N ILE A 59 3.59 25.84 4.70
CA ILE A 59 4.66 24.83 4.63
C ILE A 59 5.57 25.11 3.44
N GLU A 60 6.84 25.39 3.70
CA GLU A 60 7.86 25.53 2.67
C GLU A 60 8.47 24.17 2.29
N THR A 61 8.44 23.83 1.00
CA THR A 61 9.03 22.57 0.49
C THR A 61 10.05 22.81 -0.63
N PRO A 62 11.14 23.58 -0.37
CA PRO A 62 11.98 24.14 -1.42
C PRO A 62 12.61 23.10 -2.37
N ASN A 63 12.94 21.91 -1.86
CA ASN A 63 13.47 20.82 -2.68
C ASN A 63 12.40 20.18 -3.58
N ILE A 64 11.19 19.99 -3.06
CA ILE A 64 10.06 19.43 -3.83
C ILE A 64 9.58 20.46 -4.85
N ASP A 65 9.50 21.73 -4.47
CA ASP A 65 9.17 22.85 -5.37
C ASP A 65 10.17 22.96 -6.51
N ARG A 66 11.45 22.73 -6.24
CA ARG A 66 12.49 22.68 -7.27
C ARG A 66 12.27 21.52 -8.24
N LEU A 67 11.94 20.32 -7.75
CA LEU A 67 11.58 19.19 -8.61
C LEU A 67 10.35 19.49 -9.46
N ALA A 68 9.30 20.07 -8.87
CA ALA A 68 8.08 20.45 -9.58
C ALA A 68 8.32 21.49 -10.68
N ARG A 69 9.22 22.46 -10.45
CA ARG A 69 9.57 23.51 -11.41
C ARG A 69 10.49 23.03 -12.53
N GLN A 70 11.41 22.10 -12.21
CA GLN A 70 12.38 21.56 -13.17
C GLN A 70 11.83 20.37 -13.97
N GLY A 71 10.74 19.77 -13.51
CA GLY A 71 10.10 18.62 -14.12
C GLY A 71 8.68 18.90 -14.59
N MET A 72 7.85 17.86 -14.52
CA MET A 72 6.42 17.94 -14.81
C MET A 72 5.63 17.85 -13.51
N ARG A 73 4.62 18.71 -13.37
CA ARG A 73 3.70 18.71 -12.23
C ARG A 73 2.30 18.35 -12.71
N PHE A 74 1.71 17.31 -12.13
CA PHE A 74 0.33 16.92 -12.35
C PHE A 74 -0.55 17.48 -11.23
N THR A 75 -1.70 18.06 -11.59
CA THR A 75 -2.69 18.62 -10.63
C THR A 75 -3.92 17.73 -10.47
N GLN A 76 -3.94 16.58 -11.15
CA GLN A 76 -4.96 15.56 -11.06
C GLN A 76 -4.27 14.21 -10.90
N PHE A 77 -4.55 13.53 -9.79
CA PHE A 77 -4.00 12.23 -9.47
C PHE A 77 -5.08 11.39 -8.81
N TYR A 78 -5.19 10.13 -9.23
CA TYR A 78 -6.09 9.15 -8.65
C TYR A 78 -5.27 8.00 -8.08
N THR A 79 -5.44 7.73 -6.80
CA THR A 79 -4.90 6.52 -6.18
C THR A 79 -5.88 5.37 -6.39
N ASN A 80 -5.36 4.16 -6.61
CA ASN A 80 -6.19 2.96 -6.74
C ASN A 80 -6.92 2.63 -5.42
N SER A 81 -6.37 3.10 -4.29
CA SER A 81 -6.98 2.94 -2.98
C SER A 81 -6.56 4.08 -2.04
N PRO A 82 -7.46 4.57 -1.16
CA PRO A 82 -7.10 5.53 -0.12
C PRO A 82 -6.31 4.92 1.05
N ILE A 83 -6.04 3.60 1.02
CA ILE A 83 -5.27 2.89 2.05
C ILE A 83 -3.85 2.63 1.51
N CYS A 84 -2.84 2.90 2.33
CA CYS A 84 -1.42 2.83 1.94
C CYS A 84 -1.02 1.48 1.34
N SER A 85 -1.42 0.37 1.96
CA SER A 85 -1.05 -0.98 1.54
C SER A 85 -1.53 -1.32 0.12
N PRO A 86 -2.85 -1.30 -0.19
CA PRO A 86 -3.31 -1.51 -1.56
C PRO A 86 -2.80 -0.45 -2.54
N SER A 87 -2.61 0.81 -2.13
CA SER A 87 -2.00 1.81 -3.03
C SER A 87 -0.57 1.43 -3.45
N ARG A 88 0.27 0.98 -2.50
CA ARG A 88 1.64 0.52 -2.78
C ARG A 88 1.72 -0.74 -3.61
N VAL A 89 0.76 -1.65 -3.47
CA VAL A 89 0.63 -2.83 -4.33
C VAL A 89 0.42 -2.41 -5.76
N ALA A 90 -0.53 -1.50 -6.00
CA ALA A 90 -0.80 -1.00 -7.35
C ALA A 90 0.45 -0.37 -7.99
N VAL A 91 1.22 0.40 -7.20
CA VAL A 91 2.47 1.01 -7.66
C VAL A 91 3.57 -0.02 -7.94
N THR A 92 3.75 -0.99 -7.05
CA THR A 92 4.87 -1.95 -7.13
C THR A 92 4.64 -3.02 -8.19
N THR A 93 3.40 -3.47 -8.38
CA THR A 93 3.08 -4.56 -9.31
C THR A 93 2.51 -4.07 -10.64
N GLY A 94 2.04 -2.83 -10.72
CA GLY A 94 1.32 -2.29 -11.87
C GLY A 94 -0.07 -2.92 -12.06
N GLN A 95 -0.62 -3.60 -11.06
CA GLN A 95 -1.90 -4.31 -11.13
C GLN A 95 -2.90 -3.78 -10.10
N TYR A 96 -4.19 -4.02 -10.32
CA TYR A 96 -5.21 -3.69 -9.31
C TYR A 96 -4.96 -4.48 -8.01
N PRO A 97 -5.04 -3.85 -6.82
CA PRO A 97 -4.71 -4.50 -5.54
C PRO A 97 -5.56 -5.73 -5.26
N GLY A 98 -6.83 -5.72 -5.69
CA GLY A 98 -7.74 -6.85 -5.55
C GLY A 98 -7.25 -8.12 -6.25
N ARG A 99 -6.40 -8.02 -7.29
CA ARG A 99 -5.80 -9.17 -7.97
C ARG A 99 -4.77 -9.90 -7.09
N HIS A 100 -4.14 -9.17 -6.18
CA HIS A 100 -3.19 -9.73 -5.23
C HIS A 100 -3.83 -10.12 -3.89
N GLN A 101 -5.16 -9.99 -3.77
CA GLN A 101 -5.89 -10.21 -2.52
C GLN A 101 -5.28 -9.42 -1.35
N ILE A 102 -4.66 -8.28 -1.64
CA ILE A 102 -4.14 -7.39 -0.59
C ILE A 102 -5.31 -6.58 -0.06
N HIS A 103 -6.01 -7.24 0.85
CA HIS A 103 -6.94 -6.68 1.83
C HIS A 103 -6.24 -6.46 3.19
N SER A 104 -4.99 -6.93 3.29
CA SER A 104 -4.16 -6.90 4.49
C SER A 104 -3.61 -5.50 4.75
N PHE A 105 -3.49 -5.15 6.03
CA PHE A 105 -2.94 -3.88 6.49
C PHE A 105 -1.42 -4.04 6.70
N LEU A 106 -0.64 -3.25 5.97
CA LEU A 106 0.81 -3.06 6.11
C LEU A 106 1.07 -1.76 6.87
N THR A 107 2.11 -1.74 7.69
CA THR A 107 2.68 -0.50 8.24
C THR A 107 4.02 -0.20 7.57
N CYS A 108 4.43 1.07 7.57
CA CYS A 108 5.72 1.49 7.00
C CYS A 108 6.90 0.75 7.65
N MET A 109 6.76 0.36 8.92
CA MET A 109 7.78 -0.37 9.67
C MET A 109 8.02 -1.79 9.11
N ASP A 110 7.07 -2.36 8.35
CA ASP A 110 7.22 -3.69 7.74
C ASP A 110 8.23 -3.69 6.59
N PHE A 111 8.53 -2.54 5.97
CA PHE A 111 9.40 -2.50 4.79
C PHE A 111 10.83 -2.88 5.07
N PHE A 112 11.38 -2.43 6.20
CA PHE A 112 12.76 -2.74 6.57
C PHE A 112 13.00 -4.26 6.66
N PRO A 113 12.27 -5.04 7.49
CA PRO A 113 12.44 -6.48 7.54
C PRO A 113 12.07 -7.18 6.22
N THR A 114 11.06 -6.68 5.50
CA THR A 114 10.65 -7.25 4.21
C THR A 114 11.73 -7.13 3.15
N PHE A 115 12.36 -5.96 3.00
CA PHE A 115 13.40 -5.75 2.01
C PHE A 115 14.71 -6.44 2.38
N CYS A 116 15.04 -6.51 3.67
CA CYS A 116 16.13 -7.35 4.14
C CYS A 116 15.92 -8.82 3.72
N SER A 117 14.72 -9.37 3.95
CA SER A 117 14.35 -10.74 3.56
C SER A 117 14.46 -10.96 2.05
N LEU A 118 13.84 -10.09 1.24
CA LEU A 118 13.88 -10.16 -0.23
C LEU A 118 15.30 -10.02 -0.80
N ALA A 119 16.17 -9.25 -0.15
CA ALA A 119 17.56 -9.07 -0.56
C ALA A 119 18.51 -10.16 -0.02
N GLY A 120 18.03 -11.09 0.82
CA GLY A 120 18.87 -12.08 1.50
C GLY A 120 19.82 -11.46 2.54
N ILE A 121 19.49 -10.31 3.10
CA ILE A 121 20.28 -9.59 4.11
C ILE A 121 19.74 -9.92 5.50
N PRO A 122 20.55 -10.49 6.42
CA PRO A 122 20.11 -10.78 7.78
C PRO A 122 19.97 -9.50 8.63
N LEU A 123 19.05 -9.52 9.59
CA LEU A 123 18.78 -8.39 10.50
C LEU A 123 19.86 -8.18 11.59
N ASN A 124 20.75 -9.15 11.80
CA ASN A 124 21.92 -9.03 12.68
C ASN A 124 21.64 -8.43 14.07
N GLY A 125 20.65 -8.99 14.78
CA GLY A 125 20.31 -8.56 16.14
C GLY A 125 19.41 -7.31 16.22
N ILE A 126 19.02 -6.72 15.09
CA ILE A 126 17.97 -5.70 15.05
C ILE A 126 16.61 -6.38 15.23
N ASN A 127 15.82 -5.89 16.19
CA ASN A 127 14.43 -6.29 16.38
C ASN A 127 13.50 -5.18 15.86
N PRO A 128 13.04 -5.24 14.59
CA PRO A 128 12.19 -4.20 14.03
C PRO A 128 10.76 -4.28 14.59
N ASP A 129 10.09 -3.14 14.67
CA ASP A 129 8.66 -3.07 15.06
C ASP A 129 7.73 -3.65 13.98
N GLY A 130 8.19 -3.70 12.73
CA GLY A 130 7.49 -4.34 11.62
C GLY A 130 7.81 -5.83 11.46
N ILE A 131 7.07 -6.50 10.59
CA ILE A 131 7.29 -7.91 10.24
C ILE A 131 7.74 -8.07 8.79
N ASP A 132 8.38 -9.20 8.51
CA ASP A 132 8.63 -9.62 7.14
C ASP A 132 7.33 -9.96 6.41
N MET A 133 7.01 -9.18 5.38
CA MET A 133 5.86 -9.32 4.50
C MET A 133 6.24 -9.82 3.10
N SER A 134 7.45 -10.36 2.94
CA SER A 134 7.99 -10.84 1.64
C SER A 134 7.04 -11.80 0.93
N THR A 135 6.43 -12.75 1.64
CA THR A 135 5.42 -13.68 1.11
C THR A 135 4.24 -12.95 0.48
N ALA A 136 3.72 -11.90 1.13
CA ALA A 136 2.65 -11.06 0.59
C ALA A 136 3.10 -10.28 -0.65
N PHE A 137 4.32 -9.76 -0.66
CA PHE A 137 4.92 -9.09 -1.82
C PHE A 137 5.13 -10.05 -3.00
N MET A 138 5.39 -11.33 -2.73
CA MET A 138 5.52 -12.39 -3.73
C MET A 138 4.15 -12.94 -4.20
N GLY A 139 3.04 -12.29 -3.79
CA GLY A 139 1.71 -12.59 -4.28
C GLY A 139 0.99 -13.72 -3.52
N THR A 140 1.55 -14.20 -2.40
CA THR A 140 0.86 -15.13 -1.51
C THR A 140 0.28 -14.35 -0.33
N PRO A 141 -1.05 -14.20 -0.24
CA PRO A 141 -1.68 -13.41 0.82
C PRO A 141 -1.33 -13.99 2.19
N MET A 142 -1.03 -13.11 3.14
CA MET A 142 -0.88 -13.52 4.53
C MET A 142 -2.29 -13.64 5.15
N ALA A 143 -2.63 -14.84 5.60
CA ALA A 143 -3.96 -15.13 6.15
C ALA A 143 -4.28 -14.25 7.37
N GLU A 144 -3.33 -14.12 8.30
CA GLU A 144 -3.43 -13.25 9.47
C GLU A 144 -2.08 -12.64 9.81
N ARG A 145 -2.11 -11.39 10.30
CA ARG A 145 -0.92 -10.73 10.83
C ARG A 145 -0.66 -11.24 12.25
N PRO A 146 0.57 -11.72 12.55
CA PRO A 146 0.88 -12.30 13.86
C PRO A 146 0.95 -11.28 15.00
N GLN A 147 1.13 -9.99 14.68
CA GLN A 147 1.24 -8.92 15.67
C GLN A 147 0.33 -7.74 15.31
N PRO A 148 -0.24 -7.05 16.31
CA PRO A 148 -1.07 -5.88 16.06
C PRO A 148 -0.27 -4.75 15.44
N ILE A 149 -0.99 -3.81 14.83
CA ILE A 149 -0.43 -2.53 14.41
C ILE A 149 -0.98 -1.49 15.39
N VAL A 150 -0.10 -0.64 15.89
CA VAL A 150 -0.40 0.40 16.87
C VAL A 150 -0.03 1.76 16.31
N TRP A 151 -0.82 2.77 16.66
CA TRP A 151 -0.63 4.15 16.27
C TRP A 151 -0.74 5.05 17.49
N GLU A 152 0.10 6.07 17.50
CA GLU A 152 0.00 7.23 18.37
C GLU A 152 -0.07 8.46 17.46
N TYR A 153 -0.98 9.37 17.78
CA TYR A 153 -1.16 10.58 17.02
C TYR A 153 -1.34 11.81 17.90
N GLY A 154 -0.44 12.78 17.76
CA GLY A 154 -0.60 14.10 18.38
C GLY A 154 -0.06 14.22 19.80
N ARG A 155 0.92 13.40 20.21
CA ARG A 155 1.63 13.50 21.50
C ARG A 155 2.36 14.81 21.77
N GLN A 156 2.51 15.69 20.77
CA GLN A 156 3.04 17.04 20.94
C GLN A 156 2.02 18.09 20.49
N ASP A 157 1.54 18.93 21.40
CA ASP A 157 0.65 20.05 21.06
C ASP A 157 1.32 21.16 20.23
N VAL A 158 2.66 21.25 20.26
CA VAL A 158 3.41 22.40 19.69
C VAL A 158 3.74 22.28 18.20
N ARG A 159 3.91 21.06 17.67
CA ARG A 159 4.24 20.84 16.25
C ARG A 159 3.07 20.28 15.46
N PHE A 160 1.96 20.01 16.13
CA PHE A 160 0.83 19.38 15.54
C PHE A 160 -0.22 20.44 15.15
N LEU A 161 -0.24 20.78 13.86
CA LEU A 161 -1.24 21.68 13.31
C LEU A 161 -2.61 20.98 13.36
N ARG A 162 -3.52 21.53 14.16
CA ARG A 162 -4.92 21.08 14.24
C ARG A 162 -5.76 21.95 13.30
N PRO A 163 -6.10 21.48 12.09
CA PRO A 163 -6.89 22.29 11.15
C PRO A 163 -8.21 22.67 11.82
N ASN A 164 -8.65 23.93 11.69
CA ASN A 164 -9.90 24.48 12.23
C ASN A 164 -10.00 24.67 13.77
N GLY A 165 -8.89 24.60 14.52
CA GLY A 165 -8.86 25.03 15.93
C GLY A 165 -9.87 24.31 16.84
N GLU A 166 -10.57 25.05 17.71
CA GLU A 166 -11.60 24.50 18.63
C GLU A 166 -12.81 23.90 17.90
N LYS A 167 -13.19 24.42 16.73
CA LYS A 167 -14.29 23.86 15.90
C LYS A 167 -13.98 22.45 15.40
N ALA A 168 -12.71 22.09 15.35
CA ALA A 168 -12.27 20.75 14.97
C ALA A 168 -12.26 19.75 16.12
N ALA A 169 -12.38 20.19 17.38
CA ALA A 169 -12.23 19.31 18.55
C ALA A 169 -13.17 18.10 18.49
N GLN A 170 -14.40 18.30 18.01
CA GLN A 170 -15.40 17.25 17.84
C GLN A 170 -15.14 16.32 16.64
N LEU A 171 -14.21 16.68 15.76
CA LEU A 171 -13.80 15.89 14.60
C LEU A 171 -12.47 15.17 14.84
N ARG A 172 -11.92 15.25 16.06
CA ARG A 172 -10.65 14.62 16.39
C ARG A 172 -10.89 13.16 16.73
N SER A 173 -10.15 12.29 16.07
CA SER A 173 -10.01 10.89 16.50
C SER A 173 -9.27 10.84 17.84
N PRO A 174 -9.54 9.82 18.67
CA PRO A 174 -8.68 9.54 19.82
C PRO A 174 -7.21 9.35 19.41
N ASN A 175 -6.30 9.69 20.31
CA ASN A 175 -4.85 9.79 20.00
C ASN A 175 -4.12 8.45 19.98
N LEU A 176 -4.68 7.37 20.53
CA LEU A 176 -4.13 6.02 20.44
C LEU A 176 -5.06 5.12 19.64
N ALA A 177 -4.48 4.26 18.80
CA ALA A 177 -5.23 3.25 18.06
C ALA A 177 -4.47 1.93 17.94
N ILE A 178 -5.19 0.82 17.95
CA ILE A 178 -4.66 -0.52 17.72
C ILE A 178 -5.54 -1.28 16.74
N ARG A 179 -4.91 -1.97 15.80
CA ARG A 179 -5.53 -2.88 14.84
C ARG A 179 -5.00 -4.29 15.08
N ASP A 180 -5.90 -5.20 15.40
CA ASP A 180 -5.59 -6.60 15.67
C ASP A 180 -6.64 -7.51 15.04
N GLY A 181 -6.25 -8.21 13.96
CA GLY A 181 -7.16 -9.02 13.16
C GLY A 181 -8.39 -8.21 12.70
N ARG A 182 -9.59 -8.66 13.07
CA ARG A 182 -10.86 -7.99 12.76
C ARG A 182 -11.16 -6.76 13.63
N TRP A 183 -10.43 -6.56 14.72
CA TRP A 183 -10.72 -5.53 15.71
C TRP A 183 -9.90 -4.27 15.48
N LYS A 184 -10.52 -3.10 15.66
CA LYS A 184 -9.82 -1.83 15.77
C LYS A 184 -10.34 -1.11 17.01
N LEU A 185 -9.44 -0.71 17.89
CA LEU A 185 -9.77 0.07 19.08
C LEU A 185 -9.09 1.42 18.99
N LEU A 186 -9.82 2.47 19.36
CA LEU A 186 -9.28 3.82 19.54
C LEU A 186 -9.61 4.30 20.95
N VAL A 187 -8.69 5.01 21.57
CA VAL A 187 -8.87 5.56 22.92
C VAL A 187 -7.92 6.73 23.11
N ASN A 188 -8.29 7.69 23.95
CA ASN A 188 -7.36 8.71 24.39
C ASN A 188 -6.37 8.13 25.42
N GLU A 189 -5.20 8.74 25.56
CA GLU A 189 -4.20 8.33 26.55
C GLU A 189 -4.71 8.35 28.00
N ASP A 190 -5.71 9.19 28.29
CA ASP A 190 -6.40 9.28 29.58
C ASP A 190 -7.56 8.27 29.74
N GLY A 191 -7.77 7.41 28.74
CA GLY A 191 -8.84 6.42 28.69
C GLY A 191 -10.18 6.94 28.16
N THR A 192 -10.30 8.23 27.84
CA THR A 192 -11.55 8.81 27.32
C THR A 192 -11.78 8.43 25.85
N GLU A 193 -13.01 8.66 25.37
CA GLU A 193 -13.42 8.40 23.97
C GLU A 193 -13.12 6.99 23.45
N LEU A 194 -13.15 5.98 24.33
CA LEU A 194 -12.95 4.58 23.98
C LEU A 194 -13.94 4.10 22.91
N GLN A 195 -13.44 3.56 21.82
CA GLN A 195 -14.21 3.07 20.68
C GLN A 195 -13.67 1.70 20.24
N LEU A 196 -14.57 0.76 19.94
CA LEU A 196 -14.21 -0.54 19.38
C LEU A 196 -15.03 -0.79 18.10
N TYR A 197 -14.35 -1.22 17.05
CA TYR A 197 -14.93 -1.50 15.75
C TYR A 197 -14.59 -2.92 15.28
N ASP A 198 -15.59 -3.58 14.69
CA ASP A 198 -15.48 -4.91 14.10
C ASP A 198 -15.55 -4.84 12.57
N PHE A 199 -14.39 -4.93 11.93
CA PHE A 199 -14.25 -4.79 10.48
C PHE A 199 -14.80 -5.97 9.69
N SER A 200 -15.15 -7.09 10.34
CA SER A 200 -15.82 -8.18 9.65
C SER A 200 -17.31 -7.91 9.43
N GLN A 201 -17.91 -7.00 10.22
CA GLN A 201 -19.32 -6.63 10.12
C GLN A 201 -19.51 -5.29 9.41
N ALA A 202 -18.65 -4.31 9.70
CA ALA A 202 -18.74 -2.97 9.11
C ALA A 202 -17.33 -2.40 8.86
N PRO A 203 -16.85 -2.35 7.60
CA PRO A 203 -15.51 -1.85 7.28
C PRO A 203 -15.38 -0.32 7.39
N THR A 204 -16.47 0.39 7.69
CA THR A 204 -16.56 1.86 7.64
C THR A 204 -16.54 2.54 9.01
N GLU A 205 -16.29 1.79 10.10
CA GLU A 205 -16.18 2.32 11.47
C GLU A 205 -17.43 3.08 11.95
N GLN A 206 -18.61 2.76 11.40
CA GLN A 206 -19.86 3.47 11.70
C GLN A 206 -20.53 3.02 13.00
N THR A 207 -20.18 1.83 13.51
CA THR A 207 -20.86 1.24 14.67
C THR A 207 -19.87 0.88 15.75
N ASN A 208 -19.89 1.63 16.84
CA ASN A 208 -19.08 1.34 18.02
C ASN A 208 -19.70 0.16 18.80
N VAL A 209 -18.98 -0.96 18.86
CA VAL A 209 -19.42 -2.22 19.48
C VAL A 209 -18.78 -2.50 20.83
N ARG A 210 -18.13 -1.50 21.46
CA ARG A 210 -17.37 -1.67 22.72
C ARG A 210 -18.15 -2.33 23.85
N THR A 211 -19.45 -2.06 23.95
CA THR A 211 -20.33 -2.60 25.01
C THR A 211 -20.59 -4.09 24.84
N ASN A 212 -20.46 -4.61 23.62
CA ASN A 212 -20.80 -5.99 23.29
C ASN A 212 -19.61 -6.95 23.49
N TYR A 213 -18.39 -6.43 23.57
CA TYR A 213 -17.14 -7.21 23.63
C TYR A 213 -16.16 -6.66 24.69
N PRO A 214 -16.54 -6.64 25.98
CA PRO A 214 -15.72 -6.07 27.05
C PRO A 214 -14.36 -6.77 27.21
N GLU A 215 -14.27 -8.06 26.92
CA GLU A 215 -13.03 -8.84 26.94
C GLU A 215 -12.05 -8.41 25.84
N VAL A 216 -12.55 -8.08 24.65
CA VAL A 216 -11.74 -7.56 23.54
C VAL A 216 -11.22 -6.17 23.88
N VAL A 217 -12.09 -5.32 24.43
CA VAL A 217 -11.71 -3.99 24.93
C VAL A 217 -10.57 -4.12 25.94
N ALA A 218 -10.73 -4.94 26.99
CA ALA A 218 -9.72 -5.09 28.03
C ALA A 218 -8.36 -5.55 27.47
N ARG A 219 -8.37 -6.53 26.57
CA ARG A 219 -7.17 -7.08 25.93
C ARG A 219 -6.44 -6.03 25.09
N LEU A 220 -7.17 -5.31 24.23
CA LEU A 220 -6.59 -4.33 23.31
C LEU A 220 -6.17 -3.03 24.02
N SER A 221 -6.96 -2.56 24.97
CA SER A 221 -6.59 -1.42 25.82
C SER A 221 -5.32 -1.72 26.62
N LYS A 222 -5.22 -2.92 27.22
CA LYS A 222 -3.99 -3.32 27.93
C LYS A 222 -2.77 -3.31 27.00
N HIS A 223 -2.89 -3.90 25.81
CA HIS A 223 -1.79 -3.90 24.84
C HIS A 223 -1.35 -2.48 24.48
N LEU A 224 -2.31 -1.58 24.20
CA LEU A 224 -2.00 -0.18 23.90
C LEU A 224 -1.31 0.53 25.05
N THR A 225 -1.79 0.34 26.28
CA THR A 225 -1.20 0.98 27.46
C THR A 225 0.23 0.47 27.70
N ASP A 226 0.45 -0.83 27.58
CA ASP A 226 1.79 -1.44 27.72
C ASP A 226 2.74 -0.85 26.66
N TRP A 227 2.35 -0.89 25.38
CA TRP A 227 3.13 -0.32 24.28
C TRP A 227 3.40 1.18 24.44
N TYR A 228 2.38 1.97 24.80
CA TYR A 228 2.52 3.42 24.96
C TYR A 228 3.51 3.77 26.09
N SER A 229 3.58 2.94 27.12
CA SER A 229 4.53 3.10 28.24
C SER A 229 5.99 2.86 27.84
N GLU A 230 6.22 2.09 26.77
CA GLU A 230 7.56 1.83 26.22
C GLU A 230 8.05 2.98 25.33
N LEU A 231 7.15 3.85 24.85
CA LEU A 231 7.53 4.93 23.94
C LEU A 231 8.35 6.02 24.66
N PRO A 232 9.44 6.51 24.05
CA PRO A 232 10.29 7.52 24.65
C PRO A 232 9.52 8.80 24.97
N SER A 233 9.80 9.43 26.11
CA SER A 233 9.20 10.73 26.45
C SER A 233 9.81 11.82 25.56
N PHE A 234 8.97 12.58 24.86
CA PHE A 234 9.44 13.76 24.14
C PHE A 234 9.62 14.91 25.12
N LYS A 235 10.87 15.34 25.36
CA LYS A 235 11.10 16.68 25.91
C LYS A 235 10.89 17.66 24.76
N ALA A 236 9.90 18.54 24.88
CA ALA A 236 9.73 19.63 23.92
C ALA A 236 11.00 20.49 23.95
N SER A 237 11.90 20.28 22.98
CA SER A 237 12.98 21.24 22.73
C SER A 237 12.33 22.46 22.09
N ARG A 238 12.33 23.57 22.86
CA ARG A 238 11.97 24.90 22.36
C ARG A 238 12.76 25.25 21.11
#